data_AF-A0A401Q1L7-F1
#
_entry.id   AF-A0A401Q1L7-F1
#
_cell.length_a   1.000
_cell.length_b   1.000
_cell.length_c   1.000
_cell.angle_alpha   90.00
_cell.angle_beta   90.00
_cell.angle_gamma   90.00
#
_symmetry.space_group_name_H-M   'P 1'
#
loop_
_entity.id
_entity.type
_entity.pdbx_description
1 polymer ?
#
loop_
_entity_poly.entity_id
_entity_poly.type
_entity_poly.pdbx_seq_one_letter_code
_entity_poly.pdbx_strand_id
1 'polypeptide(L)' 'HAMDILGFVTEEKHNCYKMVGVIMHFGNMKFKRKIREEQAEIDGTESE' A
#
# COMPACT_ATOMS: atom_id res chain seq x y z
N HIS A 1 -12.43 -17.17 9.35
CA HIS A 1 -12.55 -18.60 9.71
C HIS A 1 -11.20 -19.32 9.79
N ALA A 2 -10.42 -19.43 8.72
CA ALA A 2 -9.14 -20.16 8.77
C ALA A 2 -8.11 -19.51 9.72
N MET A 3 -7.95 -18.18 9.66
CA MET A 3 -7.07 -17.44 10.58
C MET A 3 -7.47 -17.59 12.04
N ASP A 4 -8.78 -17.69 12.33
CA ASP A 4 -9.28 -17.93 13.69
C ASP A 4 -8.92 -19.34 14.18
N ILE A 5 -9.03 -20.36 13.31
CA ILE A 5 -8.62 -21.74 13.62
C ILE A 5 -7.12 -21.81 13.94
N LEU A 6 -6.30 -21.04 13.21
CA LEU A 6 -4.86 -20.98 13.40
C LEU A 6 -4.43 -20.11 14.60
N GLY A 7 -5.39 -19.55 15.36
CA GLY A 7 -5.11 -18.82 16.59
C GLY A 7 -4.70 -17.36 16.41
N PHE A 8 -4.90 -16.78 15.23
CA PHE A 8 -4.58 -15.36 15.01
C PHE A 8 -5.51 -14.48 15.84
N VAL A 9 -4.96 -13.50 16.55
CA VAL A 9 -5.76 -12.49 17.26
C VAL A 9 -6.33 -11.46 16.29
N THR A 10 -7.36 -10.72 16.71
CA THR A 10 -8.06 -9.74 15.88
C THR A 10 -7.12 -8.69 15.28
N GLU A 11 -6.14 -8.23 16.06
CA GLU A 11 -5.16 -7.26 15.59
C GLU A 11 -4.29 -7.80 14.45
N GLU A 12 -3.81 -9.05 14.54
CA GLU A 12 -3.00 -9.68 13.50
C GLU A 12 -3.77 -9.81 12.19
N LYS A 13 -5.04 -10.24 12.27
CA LYS A 13 -5.94 -10.29 11.11
C LYS A 13 -6.11 -8.92 10.47
N HIS A 14 -6.38 -7.89 11.27
CA HIS A 14 -6.51 -6.53 10.77
C HIS A 14 -5.22 -6.02 10.13
N ASN A 15 -4.06 -6.33 10.71
CA ASN A 15 -2.78 -5.92 10.15
C ASN A 15 -2.50 -6.60 8.81
N CYS A 16 -2.88 -7.88 8.63
CA CYS A 16 -2.82 -8.55 7.34
C CYS A 16 -3.70 -7.85 6.29
N TYR A 17 -4.96 -7.53 6.63
CA TYR A 17 -5.85 -6.84 5.69
C TYR A 17 -5.37 -5.42 5.37
N LYS A 18 -4.85 -4.69 6.35
CA LYS A 18 -4.22 -3.38 6.13
C LYS A 18 -3.03 -3.49 5.17
N MET A 19 -2.17 -4.49 5.34
CA MET A 19 -1.02 -4.69 4.45
C MET A 19 -1.46 -4.94 3.00
N VAL A 20 -2.50 -5.75 2.79
CA VAL A 20 -3.08 -5.95 1.44
C VAL A 20 -3.59 -4.62 0.87
N GLY A 21 -4.29 -3.82 1.68
CA GLY A 21 -4.72 -2.48 1.29
C GLY A 21 -3.55 -1.57 0.92
N VAL A 22 -2.47 -1.58 1.70
CA VAL A 22 -1.24 -0.82 1.40
C VAL A 22 -0.65 -1.23 0.06
N ILE A 23 -0.59 -2.53 -0.27
CA ILE A 23 -0.10 -3.00 -1.57
C ILE A 23 -0.98 -2.49 -2.71
N MET A 24 -2.30 -2.50 -2.54
CA MET A 24 -3.24 -1.98 -3.54
C MET A 24 -3.03 -0.48 -3.78
N HIS A 25 -2.94 0.32 -2.72
CA HIS A 25 -2.69 1.77 -2.84
C HIS A 25 -1.29 2.08 -3.38
N PHE A 26 -0.29 1.26 -3.05
CA PHE A 26 1.05 1.38 -3.62
C PHE A 26 1.04 1.23 -5.15
N GLY A 27 0.19 0.33 -5.68
CA GLY A 27 -0.03 0.20 -7.12
C GLY A 27 -0.63 1.42 -7.82
N ASN A 28 -1.26 2.33 -7.07
CA ASN A 28 -1.85 3.56 -7.61
C ASN A 28 -0.85 4.74 -7.63
N MET A 29 0.32 4.61 -7.02
CA MET A 29 1.31 5.69 -6.98
C MET A 29 1.78 6.04 -8.39
N LYS A 30 1.73 7.33 -8.74
CA LYS A 30 2.19 7.86 -10.02
C LYS A 30 3.47 8.65 -9.83
N PHE A 31 4.35 8.54 -10.82
CA PHE A 31 5.62 9.25 -10.85
C PHE A 31 5.80 9.90 -12.21
N LYS A 32 6.46 11.06 -12.21
CA LYS A 32 6.89 11.75 -13.42
C LYS A 32 8.39 11.95 -13.40
N ARG A 33 8.98 12.15 -14.58
CA ARG A 33 10.40 12.44 -14.72
C ARG A 33 10.64 13.92 -14.44
N LYS A 34 11.64 14.23 -13.62
CA LYS A 34 12.08 15.61 -13.42
C LYS A 34 12.72 16.16 -14.70
N ILE A 35 12.39 17.38 -15.08
CA ILE A 35 12.83 17.95 -16.36
C ILE A 35 14.36 18.00 -16.41
N ARG A 36 14.96 17.33 -17.40
CA ARG A 36 16.41 17.21 -17.66
C ARG A 36 17.21 16.32 -16.69
N GLU A 37 16.56 15.58 -15.79
CA GLU A 37 17.19 14.59 -14.91
C GLU A 37 16.63 13.18 -15.22
N GLU A 38 17.38 12.10 -14.99
CA GLU A 38 16.84 10.72 -15.10
C GLU A 38 16.02 10.29 -13.87
N GLN A 39 16.00 11.12 -12.83
CA GLN A 39 15.30 10.85 -11.58
C GLN A 39 13.78 11.05 -11.70
N ALA A 40 13.02 10.18 -11.03
CA ALA A 40 11.58 10.29 -10.86
C ALA A 40 11.20 11.17 -9.66
N GLU A 41 10.09 11.89 -9.77
CA GLU A 41 9.41 12.63 -8.69
C GLU A 41 7.95 12.17 -8.58
N ILE A 42 7.35 12.29 -7.40
CA ILE A 42 5.96 11.87 -7.16
C ILE A 42 5.03 12.78 -7.96
N ASP A 43 4.14 12.18 -8.76
CA ASP A 43 3.18 12.91 -9.58
C ASP A 43 1.84 13.08 -8.86
N GLY A 44 1.89 13.84 -7.77
CA GLY A 44 0.76 14.07 -6.87
C GLY A 44 0.55 12.95 -5.85
N THR A 45 -0.13 13.29 -4.76
CA THR A 45 -0.62 12.33 -3.76
C THR A 45 -2.13 12.34 -3.84
N GLU A 46 -2.76 11.16 -3.93
CA GLU A 46 -4.22 11.06 -3.72
C GLU A 46 -4.54 11.73 -2.37
N SER A 47 -5.27 12.83 -2.43
CA SER A 47 -5.97 13.40 -1.28
C SER A 47 -7.34 12.75 -1.32
N GLU A 48 -7.72 12.07 -0.24
CA GLU A 48 -8.92 11.21 -0.15
C GLU A 48 -10.15 11.70 -0.92
#